data_AF-A0A4Q3V2I1-F1
#
_entry.id   AF-A0A4Q3V2I1-F1
#
_cell.length_a   1.000
_cell.length_b   1.000
_cell.length_c   1.000
_cell.angle_alpha   90.00
_cell.angle_beta   90.00
_cell.angle_gamma   90.00
#
_symmetry.space_group_name_H-M   'P 1'
#
loop_
_entity.id
_entity.type
_entity.pdbx_description
1 polymer ?
#
loop_
_entity_poly.entity_id
_entity_poly.type
_entity_poly.pdbx_seq_one_letter_code
_entity_poly.pdbx_strand_id
1 'polypeptide(L)'
;LKEQRPLVEAAFLKEAYVDQLAKTNPATEADLRATFDNYTLKRILLPKAEGTKAQAEKIEAELKGGLKFEEAMNRYSKDLPMPNKKVADNVLNVTGQMLSDEQYKPLKGLKAGEISAPVDSFEGTVIYKVVSVKSELPKDFEKNKAMMLEAKSRQNAEAELQTKTAGIAKGEGVVWKNDVYKAIFSLNAPPTEDPKSGDANLRVAADAGKAASAKAAGDELRLAGLLRYAALSRLAMSPTADKAALRKEQIEAINDILKGREDATLRTKLIALYVEEKSPLAGPALVEAAKFNNDFTDKGQSQYAEMAKQLADLKKASLIKPEDATAVDAELANWRKGKADFEKTKPKEPAPTMVPSPSTGGAAPAGTTGQPK
;
A
#
# COMPACT_ATOMS: atom_id res chain seq x y z
N LEU A 1 -25.57 8.12 -2.74
CA LEU A 1 -25.11 9.43 -3.29
C LEU A 1 -24.36 10.28 -2.26
N LYS A 2 -24.87 10.56 -1.05
CA LYS A 2 -24.18 11.40 -0.04
C LYS A 2 -22.81 10.87 0.39
N GLU A 3 -22.64 9.54 0.47
CA GLU A 3 -21.38 8.88 0.84
C GLU A 3 -20.37 8.79 -0.31
N GLN A 4 -20.82 8.86 -1.57
CA GLN A 4 -19.95 8.80 -2.76
C GLN A 4 -19.45 10.17 -3.20
N ARG A 5 -20.10 11.25 -2.74
CA ARG A 5 -19.78 12.64 -3.09
C ARG A 5 -18.29 12.98 -2.90
N PRO A 6 -17.61 12.63 -1.79
CA PRO A 6 -16.19 12.96 -1.63
C PRO A 6 -15.29 12.25 -2.64
N LEU A 7 -15.63 11.02 -3.04
CA LEU A 7 -14.86 10.27 -4.04
C LEU A 7 -15.02 10.88 -5.44
N VAL A 8 -16.24 11.31 -5.77
CA VAL A 8 -16.53 12.00 -7.04
C VAL A 8 -15.83 13.36 -7.08
N GLU A 9 -15.88 14.15 -6.00
CA GLU A 9 -15.17 15.43 -5.88
C GLU A 9 -13.65 15.25 -6.05
N ALA A 10 -13.06 14.23 -5.40
CA ALA A 10 -11.63 13.93 -5.55
C ALA A 10 -11.25 13.55 -6.98
N ALA A 11 -12.10 12.80 -7.69
CA ALA A 11 -11.88 12.44 -9.09
C ALA A 11 -11.93 13.67 -10.02
N PHE A 12 -12.89 14.59 -9.82
CA PHE A 12 -12.97 15.83 -10.58
C PHE A 12 -11.78 16.76 -10.32
N LEU A 13 -11.36 16.90 -9.06
CA LEU A 13 -10.18 17.72 -8.71
C LEU A 13 -8.90 17.14 -9.30
N LYS A 14 -8.75 15.80 -9.31
CA LYS A 14 -7.65 15.12 -9.97
C LYS A 14 -7.61 15.47 -11.46
N GLU A 15 -8.73 15.34 -12.15
CA GLU A 15 -8.83 15.62 -13.58
C GLU A 15 -8.51 17.09 -13.90
N ALA A 16 -9.13 18.03 -13.18
CA ALA A 16 -8.86 19.46 -13.34
C ALA A 16 -7.39 19.83 -13.11
N TYR A 17 -6.73 19.14 -12.16
CA TYR A 17 -5.31 19.35 -11.91
C TYR A 17 -4.42 18.75 -13.00
N VAL A 18 -4.76 17.58 -13.56
CA VAL A 18 -4.08 17.02 -14.74
C VAL A 18 -4.19 17.97 -15.94
N ASP A 19 -5.37 18.53 -16.19
CA ASP A 19 -5.58 19.53 -17.24
C ASP A 19 -4.72 20.79 -17.01
N GLN A 20 -4.62 21.25 -15.76
CA GLN A 20 -3.78 22.38 -15.40
C GLN A 20 -2.29 22.08 -15.64
N LEU A 21 -1.82 20.90 -15.24
CA LEU A 21 -0.43 20.47 -15.47
C LEU A 21 -0.13 20.37 -16.97
N ALA A 22 -1.03 19.77 -17.75
CA ALA A 22 -0.86 19.63 -19.20
C ALA A 22 -0.77 20.98 -19.92
N LYS A 23 -1.50 22.01 -19.44
CA LYS A 23 -1.42 23.39 -19.95
C LYS A 23 -0.16 24.12 -19.51
N THR A 24 0.33 23.84 -18.30
CA THR A 24 1.51 24.50 -17.72
C THR A 24 2.80 23.98 -18.33
N ASN A 25 2.84 22.69 -18.68
CA ASN A 25 3.99 22.01 -19.27
C ASN A 25 3.57 21.17 -20.49
N PRO A 26 3.16 21.82 -21.60
CA PRO A 26 2.71 21.09 -22.78
C PRO A 26 3.86 20.32 -23.43
N ALA A 27 3.54 19.17 -24.01
CA ALA A 27 4.50 18.40 -24.80
C ALA A 27 4.94 19.20 -26.04
N THR A 28 6.23 19.09 -26.38
CA THR A 28 6.75 19.66 -27.62
C THR A 28 6.60 18.69 -28.79
N GLU A 29 6.62 19.20 -30.02
CA GLU A 29 6.64 18.34 -31.21
C GLU A 29 7.87 17.45 -31.24
N ALA A 30 9.03 17.94 -30.78
CA ALA A 30 10.24 17.15 -30.67
C ALA A 30 10.05 15.97 -29.70
N ASP A 31 9.46 16.21 -28.52
CA ASP A 31 9.15 15.14 -27.57
C ASP A 31 8.15 14.14 -28.15
N LEU A 32 7.14 14.62 -28.86
CA LEU A 32 6.15 13.74 -29.51
C LEU A 32 6.80 12.88 -30.59
N ARG A 33 7.59 13.47 -31.50
CA ARG A 33 8.30 12.72 -32.55
C ARG A 33 9.24 11.67 -31.95
N ALA A 34 9.95 12.02 -30.88
CA ALA A 34 10.84 11.10 -30.17
C ALA A 34 10.10 9.87 -29.63
N THR A 35 8.78 9.92 -29.36
CA THR A 35 8.01 8.73 -28.93
C THR A 35 7.89 7.66 -30.02
N PHE A 36 8.01 8.05 -31.29
CA PHE A 36 7.96 7.18 -32.48
C PHE A 36 9.34 6.69 -32.93
N ASP A 37 10.41 7.05 -32.21
CA ASP A 37 11.73 6.50 -32.50
C ASP A 37 11.81 5.04 -32.03
N ASN A 38 12.49 4.22 -32.82
CA ASN A 38 12.73 2.81 -32.54
C ASN A 38 14.24 2.59 -32.41
N TYR A 39 14.65 2.24 -31.20
CA TYR A 39 16.04 2.00 -30.83
C TYR A 39 16.33 0.51 -30.98
N THR A 40 17.27 0.17 -31.85
CA THR A 40 17.87 -1.17 -31.85
C THR A 40 19.10 -1.12 -30.95
N LEU A 41 19.08 -1.94 -29.91
CA LEU A 41 20.08 -1.96 -28.86
C LEU A 41 20.79 -3.30 -28.80
N LYS A 42 22.05 -3.29 -28.37
CA LYS A 42 22.72 -4.45 -27.76
C LYS A 42 22.81 -4.22 -26.25
N ARG A 43 22.82 -5.29 -25.47
CA ARG A 43 22.94 -5.20 -24.01
C ARG A 43 23.94 -6.19 -23.44
N ILE A 44 24.57 -5.80 -22.34
CA ILE A 44 25.31 -6.69 -21.44
C ILE A 44 24.49 -6.77 -20.17
N LEU A 45 23.88 -7.94 -19.91
CA LEU A 45 23.09 -8.18 -18.69
C LEU A 45 23.96 -8.88 -17.64
N LEU A 46 24.05 -8.28 -16.46
CA LEU A 46 24.61 -8.90 -15.26
C LEU A 46 23.47 -9.13 -14.25
N PRO A 47 23.09 -10.38 -13.95
CA PRO A 47 22.00 -10.68 -13.03
C PRO A 47 22.25 -10.08 -11.63
N LYS A 48 21.17 -9.85 -10.87
CA LYS A 48 21.28 -9.38 -9.49
C LYS A 48 22.07 -10.38 -8.64
N ALA A 49 23.25 -9.96 -8.20
CA ALA A 49 24.12 -10.70 -7.30
C ALA A 49 25.03 -9.71 -6.55
N GLU A 50 25.64 -10.18 -5.46
CA GLU A 50 26.67 -9.41 -4.76
C GLU A 50 27.85 -9.13 -5.71
N GLY A 51 28.34 -7.89 -5.74
CA GLY A 51 29.45 -7.47 -6.61
C GLY A 51 29.06 -7.12 -8.05
N THR A 52 27.80 -7.30 -8.47
CA THR A 52 27.35 -6.97 -9.84
C THR A 52 27.66 -5.52 -10.24
N LYS A 53 27.48 -4.55 -9.33
CA LYS A 53 27.76 -3.14 -9.59
C LYS A 53 29.24 -2.88 -9.89
N ALA A 54 30.14 -3.42 -9.06
CA ALA A 54 31.59 -3.29 -9.27
C ALA A 54 32.03 -3.96 -10.58
N GLN A 55 31.42 -5.09 -10.94
CA GLN A 55 31.66 -5.73 -12.22
C GLN A 55 31.19 -4.86 -13.40
N ALA A 56 30.01 -4.22 -13.29
CA ALA A 56 29.50 -3.33 -14.32
C ALA A 56 30.43 -2.11 -14.54
N GLU A 57 30.90 -1.48 -13.47
CA GLU A 57 31.87 -0.37 -13.52
C GLU A 57 33.18 -0.78 -14.20
N LYS A 58 33.67 -2.00 -13.92
CA LYS A 58 34.85 -2.55 -14.60
C LYS A 58 34.62 -2.73 -16.10
N ILE A 59 33.47 -3.29 -16.49
CA ILE A 59 33.12 -3.47 -17.91
C ILE A 59 33.02 -2.11 -18.61
N GLU A 60 32.39 -1.12 -17.97
CA GLU A 60 32.32 0.24 -18.50
C GLU A 60 33.71 0.84 -18.74
N ALA A 61 34.65 0.63 -17.81
CA ALA A 61 36.03 1.07 -17.97
C ALA A 61 36.75 0.35 -19.13
N GLU A 62 36.56 -0.97 -19.30
CA GLU A 62 37.12 -1.73 -20.43
C GLU A 62 36.56 -1.26 -21.77
N LEU A 63 35.25 -0.96 -21.84
CA LEU A 63 34.60 -0.41 -23.04
C LEU A 63 35.13 0.98 -23.38
N LYS A 64 35.30 1.86 -22.39
CA LYS A 64 35.95 3.17 -22.56
C LYS A 64 37.43 3.03 -22.99
N GLY A 65 38.09 1.96 -22.57
CA GLY A 65 39.44 1.59 -22.99
C GLY A 65 39.56 0.99 -24.40
N GLY A 66 38.46 0.87 -25.14
CA GLY A 66 38.44 0.42 -26.53
C GLY A 66 38.07 -1.06 -26.75
N LEU A 67 37.68 -1.79 -25.69
CA LEU A 67 37.11 -3.12 -25.86
C LEU A 67 35.84 -3.04 -26.72
N LYS A 68 35.73 -3.89 -27.75
CA LYS A 68 34.51 -3.91 -28.58
C LYS A 68 33.34 -4.42 -27.76
N PHE A 69 32.19 -3.76 -27.89
CA PHE A 69 30.99 -4.11 -27.13
C PHE A 69 30.56 -5.56 -27.33
N GLU A 70 30.63 -6.07 -28.56
CA GLU A 70 30.32 -7.44 -28.91
C GLU A 70 31.25 -8.46 -28.24
N GLU A 71 32.52 -8.11 -28.05
CA GLU A 71 33.49 -8.94 -27.32
C GLU A 71 33.14 -8.94 -25.83
N ALA A 72 32.81 -7.78 -25.26
CA ALA A 72 32.33 -7.65 -23.88
C ALA A 72 31.03 -8.43 -23.65
N MET A 73 30.09 -8.44 -24.60
CA MET A 73 28.87 -9.26 -24.52
C MET A 73 29.19 -10.75 -24.41
N ASN A 74 30.03 -11.29 -25.29
CA ASN A 74 30.40 -12.70 -25.25
C ASN A 74 31.15 -13.06 -23.96
N ARG A 75 31.94 -12.12 -23.42
CA ARG A 75 32.76 -12.35 -22.23
C ARG A 75 31.96 -12.25 -20.93
N TYR A 76 31.05 -11.29 -20.84
CA TYR A 76 30.46 -10.88 -19.57
C TYR A 76 28.95 -11.03 -19.50
N SER A 77 28.22 -10.90 -20.61
CA SER A 77 26.76 -10.94 -20.59
C SER A 77 26.25 -12.31 -20.18
N LYS A 78 25.21 -12.34 -19.35
CA LYS A 78 24.48 -13.55 -18.98
C LYS A 78 23.16 -13.72 -19.73
N ASP A 79 22.95 -12.92 -20.78
CA ASP A 79 21.86 -13.15 -21.71
C ASP A 79 21.99 -14.53 -22.37
N LEU A 80 20.84 -15.17 -22.59
CA LEU A 80 20.77 -16.37 -23.41
C LEU A 80 20.90 -15.99 -24.89
N PRO A 81 21.68 -16.72 -25.69
CA PRO A 81 21.75 -16.48 -27.12
C PRO A 81 20.39 -16.78 -27.78
N MET A 82 20.00 -15.99 -28.77
CA MET A 82 18.90 -16.35 -29.66
C MET A 82 19.19 -17.68 -30.40
N PRO A 83 18.15 -18.43 -30.83
CA PRO A 83 18.34 -19.67 -31.58
C PRO A 83 19.31 -19.51 -32.75
N ASN A 84 20.32 -20.39 -32.82
CA ASN A 84 21.37 -20.40 -33.85
C ASN A 84 22.23 -19.12 -33.96
N LYS A 85 22.31 -18.31 -32.90
CA LYS A 85 23.11 -17.07 -32.87
C LYS A 85 24.04 -17.04 -31.66
N LYS A 86 25.06 -16.17 -31.69
CA LYS A 86 25.88 -15.89 -30.51
C LYS A 86 25.21 -14.82 -29.65
N VAL A 87 25.60 -14.73 -28.38
CA VAL A 87 25.12 -13.67 -27.48
C VAL A 87 25.40 -12.28 -28.05
N ALA A 88 26.56 -12.07 -28.69
CA ALA A 88 26.91 -10.81 -29.36
C ALA A 88 25.98 -10.38 -30.52
N ASP A 89 25.15 -11.29 -31.03
CA ASP A 89 24.16 -11.04 -32.09
C ASP A 89 22.77 -10.72 -31.52
N ASN A 90 22.60 -10.80 -30.20
CA ASN A 90 21.36 -10.44 -29.54
C ASN A 90 21.11 -8.94 -29.71
N VAL A 91 19.88 -8.62 -30.13
CA VAL A 91 19.39 -7.24 -30.23
C VAL A 91 18.05 -7.12 -29.51
N LEU A 92 17.83 -5.96 -28.92
CA LEU A 92 16.58 -5.56 -28.31
C LEU A 92 16.03 -4.35 -29.07
N ASN A 93 14.73 -4.32 -29.32
CA ASN A 93 14.06 -3.13 -29.85
C ASN A 93 13.32 -2.43 -28.72
N VAL A 94 13.56 -1.13 -28.57
CA VAL A 94 12.95 -0.28 -27.54
C VAL A 94 12.34 0.92 -28.26
N THR A 95 11.06 1.19 -28.03
CA THR A 95 10.40 2.37 -28.60
C THR A 95 10.71 3.61 -27.78
N GLY A 96 10.60 4.78 -28.38
CA GLY A 96 10.80 6.06 -27.72
C GLY A 96 9.87 6.27 -26.52
N GLN A 97 8.67 5.71 -26.56
CA GLN A 97 7.75 5.69 -25.42
C GLN A 97 8.35 4.96 -24.21
N MET A 98 9.01 3.82 -24.43
CA MET A 98 9.64 3.01 -23.37
C MET A 98 10.83 3.70 -22.71
N LEU A 99 11.41 4.74 -23.33
CA LEU A 99 12.48 5.54 -22.71
C LEU A 99 12.03 6.32 -21.46
N SER A 100 10.72 6.34 -21.18
CA SER A 100 10.18 6.89 -19.93
C SER A 100 10.39 5.94 -18.75
N ASP A 101 10.66 4.65 -18.99
CA ASP A 101 10.95 3.67 -17.95
C ASP A 101 12.37 3.90 -17.40
N GLU A 102 12.53 3.78 -16.08
CA GLU A 102 13.82 4.06 -15.41
C GLU A 102 15.01 3.26 -15.98
N GLN A 103 14.80 2.01 -16.40
CA GLN A 103 15.86 1.18 -17.00
C GLN A 103 16.32 1.66 -18.39
N TYR A 104 15.51 2.44 -19.11
CA TYR A 104 15.80 2.93 -20.47
C TYR A 104 16.02 4.43 -20.53
N LYS A 105 15.65 5.17 -19.48
CA LYS A 105 15.83 6.63 -19.36
C LYS A 105 17.25 7.11 -19.68
N PRO A 106 18.35 6.40 -19.31
CA PRO A 106 19.70 6.80 -19.68
C PRO A 106 20.01 6.71 -21.19
N LEU A 107 19.15 6.08 -21.98
CA LEU A 107 19.30 5.99 -23.43
C LEU A 107 18.77 7.24 -24.15
N LYS A 108 18.02 8.10 -23.44
CA LYS A 108 17.44 9.31 -24.04
C LYS A 108 18.55 10.22 -24.56
N GLY A 109 18.51 10.49 -25.86
CA GLY A 109 19.49 11.35 -26.54
C GLY A 109 20.77 10.64 -26.99
N LEU A 110 20.96 9.35 -26.66
CA LEU A 110 22.08 8.58 -27.16
C LEU A 110 21.93 8.32 -28.67
N LYS A 111 23.04 8.45 -29.38
CA LYS A 111 23.15 8.25 -30.83
C LYS A 111 23.65 6.84 -31.15
N ALA A 112 23.47 6.43 -32.41
CA ALA A 112 24.04 5.18 -32.91
C ALA A 112 25.55 5.09 -32.64
N GLY A 113 25.98 3.99 -32.04
CA GLY A 113 27.35 3.73 -31.59
C GLY A 113 27.61 4.05 -30.12
N GLU A 114 26.80 4.90 -29.48
CA GLU A 114 27.01 5.31 -28.09
C GLU A 114 26.59 4.22 -27.10
N ILE A 115 27.23 4.24 -25.93
CA ILE A 115 27.09 3.25 -24.86
C ILE A 115 26.57 3.98 -23.62
N SER A 116 25.56 3.39 -22.95
CA SER A 116 25.03 3.94 -21.70
C SER A 116 26.00 3.70 -20.54
N ALA A 117 25.88 4.50 -19.47
CA ALA A 117 26.37 4.06 -18.16
C ALA A 117 25.64 2.77 -17.71
N PRO A 118 26.17 2.02 -16.73
CA PRO A 118 25.44 0.95 -16.07
C PRO A 118 24.10 1.42 -15.51
N VAL A 119 23.03 0.67 -15.78
CA VAL A 119 21.66 0.98 -15.36
C VAL A 119 21.09 -0.21 -14.62
N ASP A 120 20.43 0.03 -13.49
CA ASP A 120 19.72 -1.03 -12.78
C ASP A 120 18.37 -1.33 -13.43
N SER A 121 18.06 -2.61 -13.56
CA SER A 121 16.81 -3.14 -14.07
C SER A 121 16.26 -4.22 -13.13
N PHE A 122 15.07 -4.74 -13.44
CA PHE A 122 14.51 -5.86 -12.69
C PHE A 122 15.33 -7.14 -12.87
N GLU A 123 15.98 -7.32 -14.02
CA GLU A 123 16.80 -8.50 -14.36
C GLU A 123 18.20 -8.44 -13.71
N GLY A 124 18.69 -7.24 -13.37
CA GLY A 124 20.08 -7.05 -12.95
C GLY A 124 20.60 -5.66 -13.27
N THR A 125 21.91 -5.51 -13.42
CA THR A 125 22.54 -4.30 -13.94
C THR A 125 22.83 -4.51 -15.43
N VAL A 126 22.49 -3.52 -16.25
CA VAL A 126 22.56 -3.59 -17.71
C VAL A 126 23.41 -2.44 -18.25
N ILE A 127 24.24 -2.73 -19.24
CA ILE A 127 24.92 -1.71 -20.06
C ILE A 127 24.37 -1.86 -21.48
N TYR A 128 23.89 -0.76 -22.08
CA TYR A 128 23.33 -0.77 -23.43
C TYR A 128 24.30 -0.11 -24.42
N LYS A 129 24.27 -0.57 -25.67
CA LYS A 129 24.84 0.12 -26.83
C LYS A 129 23.73 0.39 -27.83
N VAL A 130 23.61 1.62 -28.28
CA VAL A 130 22.68 1.98 -29.36
C VAL A 130 23.29 1.54 -30.68
N VAL A 131 22.62 0.63 -31.39
CA VAL A 131 23.03 0.19 -32.73
C VAL A 131 22.47 1.14 -33.77
N SER A 132 21.17 1.45 -33.69
CA SER A 132 20.51 2.40 -34.57
C SER A 132 19.30 3.01 -33.89
N VAL A 133 18.93 4.22 -34.33
CA VAL A 133 17.66 4.87 -34.00
C VAL A 133 16.95 5.16 -35.32
N LYS A 134 15.72 4.68 -35.47
CA LYS A 134 14.89 4.91 -36.67
C LYS A 134 13.58 5.55 -36.27
N SER A 135 13.23 6.67 -36.90
CA SER A 135 11.93 7.30 -36.67
C SER A 135 10.85 6.58 -37.47
N GLU A 136 9.83 6.06 -36.79
CA GLU A 136 8.71 5.32 -37.38
C GLU A 136 7.41 6.12 -37.21
N LEU A 137 7.39 7.33 -37.79
CA LEU A 137 6.23 8.22 -37.70
C LEU A 137 5.00 7.62 -38.42
N PRO A 138 3.80 7.72 -37.83
CA PRO A 138 2.56 7.38 -38.50
C PRO A 138 2.39 8.18 -39.79
N LYS A 139 1.82 7.55 -40.83
CA LYS A 139 1.60 8.21 -42.14
C LYS A 139 0.72 9.46 -42.03
N ASP A 140 -0.17 9.50 -41.05
CA ASP A 140 -1.09 10.59 -40.76
C ASP A 140 -0.61 11.50 -39.60
N PHE A 141 0.68 11.45 -39.24
CA PHE A 141 1.25 12.24 -38.15
C PHE A 141 0.91 13.73 -38.27
N GLU A 142 1.17 14.34 -39.43
CA GLU A 142 0.89 15.79 -39.61
C GLU A 142 -0.61 16.11 -39.49
N LYS A 143 -1.48 15.20 -39.93
CA LYS A 143 -2.94 15.38 -39.82
C LYS A 143 -3.42 15.30 -38.37
N ASN A 144 -2.86 14.40 -37.58
CA ASN A 144 -3.28 14.13 -36.21
C ASN A 144 -2.39 14.80 -35.14
N LYS A 145 -1.42 15.61 -35.55
CA LYS A 145 -0.38 16.17 -34.68
C LYS A 145 -0.94 16.88 -33.45
N ALA A 146 -1.96 17.73 -33.63
CA ALA A 146 -2.56 18.48 -32.54
C ALA A 146 -3.17 17.57 -31.47
N MET A 147 -3.95 16.56 -31.89
CA MET A 147 -4.54 15.56 -31.01
C MET A 147 -3.45 14.73 -30.30
N MET A 148 -2.40 14.34 -31.02
CA MET A 148 -1.28 13.58 -30.44
C MET A 148 -0.47 14.41 -29.42
N LEU A 149 -0.27 15.71 -29.69
CA LEU A 149 0.37 16.64 -28.75
C LEU A 149 -0.45 16.83 -27.48
N GLU A 150 -1.77 16.96 -27.61
CA GLU A 150 -2.69 17.06 -26.48
C GLU A 150 -2.64 15.77 -25.63
N ALA A 151 -2.76 14.61 -26.27
CA ALA A 151 -2.66 13.31 -25.60
C ALA A 151 -1.31 13.13 -24.89
N LYS A 152 -0.21 13.53 -25.53
CA LYS A 152 1.13 13.46 -24.93
C LYS A 152 1.30 14.42 -23.76
N SER A 153 0.73 15.62 -23.85
CA SER A 153 0.74 16.61 -22.75
C SER A 153 -0.01 16.06 -21.53
N ARG A 154 -1.17 15.43 -21.75
CA ARG A 154 -1.93 14.77 -20.68
C ARG A 154 -1.19 13.58 -20.07
N GLN A 155 -0.51 12.77 -20.89
CA GLN A 155 0.34 11.67 -20.40
C GLN A 155 1.48 12.20 -19.50
N ASN A 156 2.16 13.27 -19.92
CA ASN A 156 3.24 13.88 -19.13
C ASN A 156 2.69 14.43 -17.79
N ALA A 157 1.53 15.07 -17.82
CA ALA A 157 0.85 15.58 -16.62
C ALA A 157 0.47 14.47 -15.65
N GLU A 158 -0.03 13.34 -16.14
CA GLU A 158 -0.34 12.16 -15.31
C GLU A 158 0.92 11.57 -14.66
N ALA A 159 2.02 11.45 -15.39
CA ALA A 159 3.29 10.98 -14.86
C ALA A 159 3.87 11.93 -13.79
N GLU A 160 3.76 13.25 -14.01
CA GLU A 160 4.14 14.25 -13.02
C GLU A 160 3.26 14.16 -11.76
N LEU A 161 1.94 14.03 -11.92
CA LEU A 161 1.03 13.83 -10.80
C LEU A 161 1.36 12.56 -10.01
N GLN A 162 1.65 11.44 -10.70
CA GLN A 162 2.06 10.20 -10.05
C GLN A 162 3.34 10.40 -9.25
N THR A 163 4.33 11.08 -9.83
CA THR A 163 5.60 11.40 -9.14
C THR A 163 5.37 12.27 -7.91
N LYS A 164 4.58 13.35 -8.03
CA LYS A 164 4.23 14.22 -6.90
C LYS A 164 3.47 13.47 -5.81
N THR A 165 2.52 12.62 -6.19
CA THR A 165 1.74 11.81 -5.24
C THR A 165 2.63 10.80 -4.52
N ALA A 166 3.57 10.16 -5.22
CA ALA A 166 4.54 9.25 -4.61
C ALA A 166 5.49 9.98 -3.66
N GLY A 167 5.94 11.19 -3.99
CA GLY A 167 6.72 12.04 -3.10
C GLY A 167 5.94 12.43 -1.83
N ILE A 168 4.69 12.90 -2.00
CA ILE A 168 3.81 13.21 -0.87
C ILE A 168 3.57 11.98 0.00
N ALA A 169 3.37 10.79 -0.59
CA ALA A 169 3.23 9.53 0.13
C ALA A 169 4.48 9.15 0.96
N LYS A 170 5.65 9.69 0.61
CA LYS A 170 6.89 9.59 1.39
C LYS A 170 7.08 10.75 2.37
N GLY A 171 6.16 11.72 2.39
CA GLY A 171 6.20 12.90 3.25
C GLY A 171 6.93 14.10 2.64
N GLU A 172 7.32 14.05 1.37
CA GLU A 172 7.97 15.17 0.69
C GLU A 172 7.03 16.37 0.60
N GLY A 173 7.53 17.55 0.96
CA GLY A 173 6.74 18.80 0.95
C GLY A 173 5.64 18.88 2.02
N VAL A 174 5.48 17.88 2.89
CA VAL A 174 4.47 17.90 3.95
C VAL A 174 5.01 18.63 5.18
N VAL A 175 4.39 19.76 5.51
CA VAL A 175 4.66 20.49 6.76
C VAL A 175 3.77 19.95 7.86
N TRP A 176 4.35 19.14 8.74
CA TRP A 176 3.65 18.55 9.88
C TRP A 176 3.50 19.57 11.01
N LYS A 177 2.26 19.89 11.38
CA LYS A 177 1.96 20.72 12.55
C LYS A 177 1.83 19.91 13.85
N ASN A 178 1.82 18.59 13.74
CA ASN A 178 1.60 17.67 14.84
C ASN A 178 2.43 16.40 14.62
N ASP A 179 3.27 16.07 15.60
CA ASP A 179 4.21 14.95 15.52
C ASP A 179 3.53 13.58 15.57
N VAL A 180 2.36 13.47 16.19
CA VAL A 180 1.57 12.22 16.22
C VAL A 180 1.08 11.88 14.82
N TYR A 181 0.52 12.86 14.10
CA TYR A 181 0.08 12.62 12.72
C TYR A 181 1.24 12.29 11.79
N LYS A 182 2.39 12.95 11.97
CA LYS A 182 3.62 12.62 11.24
C LYS A 182 4.04 11.17 11.48
N ALA A 183 4.07 10.74 12.73
CA ALA A 183 4.46 9.37 13.08
C ALA A 183 3.43 8.32 12.61
N ILE A 184 2.13 8.60 12.68
CA ILE A 184 1.08 7.74 12.11
C ILE A 184 1.25 7.61 10.59
N PHE A 185 1.57 8.72 9.91
CA PHE A 185 1.81 8.70 8.47
C PHE A 185 3.03 7.83 8.13
N SER A 186 4.14 8.01 8.84
CA SER A 186 5.34 7.19 8.66
C SER A 186 5.11 5.70 8.98
N LEU A 187 4.23 5.37 9.93
CA LEU A 187 3.88 3.97 10.26
C LEU A 187 3.17 3.25 9.10
N ASN A 188 2.55 3.99 8.18
CA ASN A 188 1.87 3.44 7.02
C ASN A 188 2.70 3.56 5.73
N ALA A 189 3.96 4.00 5.82
CA ALA A 189 4.89 3.93 4.71
C ALA A 189 5.11 2.46 4.31
N PRO A 190 5.41 2.18 3.02
CA PRO A 190 5.73 0.84 2.56
C PRO A 190 6.83 0.22 3.43
N PRO A 191 6.72 -1.07 3.80
CA PRO A 191 7.74 -1.73 4.60
C PRO A 191 9.10 -1.70 3.89
N THR A 192 10.17 -1.50 4.66
CA THR A 192 11.54 -1.56 4.15
C THR A 192 11.92 -3.00 3.81
N GLU A 193 12.75 -3.21 2.78
CA GLU A 193 13.24 -4.55 2.42
C GLU A 193 14.12 -5.18 3.52
N ASP A 194 14.75 -4.36 4.38
CA ASP A 194 15.48 -4.80 5.56
C ASP A 194 14.57 -4.86 6.82
N PRO A 195 14.36 -6.04 7.43
CA PRO A 195 13.58 -6.19 8.65
C PRO A 195 14.11 -5.38 9.84
N LYS A 196 15.44 -5.20 9.97
CA LYS A 196 16.03 -4.43 11.09
C LYS A 196 15.70 -2.95 10.99
N SER A 197 15.75 -2.41 9.77
CA SER A 197 15.29 -1.05 9.47
C SER A 197 13.79 -0.88 9.74
N GLY A 198 12.99 -1.93 9.49
CA GLY A 198 11.57 -1.97 9.84
C GLY A 198 11.32 -1.85 11.35
N ASP A 199 12.01 -2.66 12.15
CA ASP A 199 11.90 -2.64 13.61
C ASP A 199 12.33 -1.28 14.21
N ALA A 200 13.40 -0.68 13.68
CA ALA A 200 13.85 0.65 14.10
C ALA A 200 12.77 1.71 13.83
N ASN A 201 12.12 1.69 12.66
CA ASN A 201 11.04 2.61 12.34
C ASN A 201 9.83 2.43 13.27
N LEU A 202 9.47 1.20 13.60
CA LEU A 202 8.40 0.89 14.56
C LEU A 202 8.74 1.41 15.96
N ARG A 203 9.99 1.24 16.42
CA ARG A 203 10.45 1.77 17.72
C ARG A 203 10.38 3.30 17.74
N VAL A 204 10.85 3.98 16.70
CA VAL A 204 10.75 5.45 16.57
C VAL A 204 9.29 5.91 16.66
N ALA A 205 8.36 5.21 15.99
CA ALA A 205 6.93 5.53 16.05
C ALA A 205 6.34 5.31 17.46
N ALA A 206 6.75 4.24 18.14
CA ALA A 206 6.33 3.97 19.52
C ALA A 206 6.82 5.05 20.49
N ASP A 207 8.09 5.45 20.36
CA ASP A 207 8.70 6.49 21.19
C ASP A 207 8.07 7.87 20.92
N ALA A 208 7.76 8.19 19.66
CA ALA A 208 7.02 9.40 19.29
C ALA A 208 5.62 9.42 19.94
N GLY A 209 4.89 8.31 19.88
CA GLY A 209 3.59 8.17 20.56
C GLY A 209 3.69 8.34 22.07
N LYS A 210 4.74 7.80 22.71
CA LYS A 210 5.02 8.00 24.13
C LYS A 210 5.30 9.47 24.47
N ALA A 211 6.19 10.11 23.72
CA ALA A 211 6.57 11.50 23.94
C ALA A 211 5.40 12.47 23.74
N ALA A 212 4.55 12.21 22.74
CA ALA A 212 3.35 12.99 22.50
C ALA A 212 2.28 12.78 23.59
N SER A 213 2.07 11.55 24.05
CA SER A 213 1.12 11.24 25.13
C SER A 213 1.45 12.00 26.42
N ALA A 214 2.73 12.29 26.68
CA ALA A 214 3.16 13.06 27.86
C ALA A 214 2.76 14.55 27.82
N LYS A 215 2.39 15.08 26.65
CA LYS A 215 2.08 16.50 26.43
C LYS A 215 0.65 16.73 25.92
N ALA A 216 -0.01 15.69 25.44
CA ALA A 216 -1.32 15.77 24.80
C ALA A 216 -2.48 15.69 25.81
N ALA A 217 -3.65 16.18 25.38
CA ALA A 217 -4.92 16.04 26.09
C ALA A 217 -6.04 15.64 25.13
N GLY A 218 -7.14 15.09 25.67
CA GLY A 218 -8.33 14.73 24.89
C GLY A 218 -8.03 13.75 23.74
N ASP A 219 -8.51 14.05 22.55
CA ASP A 219 -8.38 13.18 21.37
C ASP A 219 -6.92 12.99 20.91
N GLU A 220 -6.05 13.97 21.14
CA GLU A 220 -4.64 13.86 20.78
C GLU A 220 -3.92 12.85 21.68
N LEU A 221 -4.26 12.78 22.97
CA LEU A 221 -3.75 11.77 23.89
C LEU A 221 -4.17 10.36 23.43
N ARG A 222 -5.45 10.20 23.04
CA ARG A 222 -5.95 8.93 22.50
C ARG A 222 -5.20 8.53 21.23
N LEU A 223 -4.98 9.46 20.29
CA LEU A 223 -4.24 9.19 19.06
C LEU A 223 -2.78 8.82 19.32
N ALA A 224 -2.10 9.54 20.23
CA ALA A 224 -0.71 9.26 20.60
C ALA A 224 -0.56 7.88 21.25
N GLY A 225 -1.49 7.50 22.14
CA GLY A 225 -1.52 6.18 22.75
C GLY A 225 -1.81 5.07 21.73
N LEU A 226 -2.76 5.29 20.81
CA LEU A 226 -3.07 4.33 19.73
C LEU A 226 -1.89 4.11 18.80
N LEU A 227 -1.18 5.19 18.42
CA LEU A 227 0.07 5.11 17.65
C LEU A 227 1.11 4.25 18.38
N ARG A 228 1.35 4.54 19.67
CA ARG A 228 2.30 3.78 20.51
C ARG A 228 1.93 2.30 20.53
N TYR A 229 0.67 1.98 20.83
CA TYR A 229 0.21 0.60 20.89
C TYR A 229 0.30 -0.13 19.54
N ALA A 230 -0.08 0.52 18.43
CA ALA A 230 -0.01 -0.06 17.09
C ALA A 230 1.43 -0.38 16.68
N ALA A 231 2.36 0.55 16.94
CA ALA A 231 3.77 0.37 16.64
C ALA A 231 4.40 -0.78 17.46
N LEU A 232 4.15 -0.80 18.78
CA LEU A 232 4.61 -1.88 19.66
C LEU A 232 4.03 -3.25 19.28
N SER A 233 2.76 -3.29 18.85
CA SER A 233 2.11 -4.54 18.45
C SER A 233 2.71 -5.12 17.17
N ARG A 234 3.09 -4.26 16.20
CA ARG A 234 3.84 -4.70 15.01
C ARG A 234 5.25 -5.13 15.39
N LEU A 235 5.92 -4.39 16.28
CA LEU A 235 7.27 -4.73 16.72
C LEU A 235 7.30 -6.09 17.45
N ALA A 236 6.27 -6.42 18.23
CA ALA A 236 6.14 -7.71 18.92
C ALA A 236 5.97 -8.91 17.96
N MET A 237 5.62 -8.67 16.69
CA MET A 237 5.57 -9.71 15.65
C MET A 237 6.96 -10.00 15.05
N SER A 238 7.96 -9.17 15.30
CA SER A 238 9.31 -9.38 14.79
C SER A 238 9.95 -10.65 15.37
N PRO A 239 10.67 -11.46 14.57
CA PRO A 239 11.38 -12.64 15.07
C PRO A 239 12.46 -12.31 16.10
N THR A 240 13.01 -11.08 16.06
CA THR A 240 14.08 -10.62 16.95
C THR A 240 13.57 -9.86 18.17
N ALA A 241 12.26 -9.76 18.36
CA ALA A 241 11.68 -8.97 19.42
C ALA A 241 11.80 -9.62 20.81
N ASP A 242 12.14 -8.81 21.81
CA ASP A 242 11.88 -9.15 23.21
C ASP A 242 10.39 -8.97 23.51
N LYS A 243 9.62 -10.03 23.28
CA LYS A 243 8.16 -10.02 23.44
C LYS A 243 7.72 -9.70 24.87
N ALA A 244 8.50 -10.09 25.89
CA ALA A 244 8.13 -9.83 27.28
C ALA A 244 8.31 -8.35 27.63
N ALA A 245 9.40 -7.72 27.20
CA ALA A 245 9.59 -6.28 27.38
C ALA A 245 8.52 -5.47 26.62
N LEU A 246 8.27 -5.82 25.36
CA LEU A 246 7.26 -5.12 24.55
C LEU A 246 5.85 -5.28 25.11
N ARG A 247 5.51 -6.43 25.69
CA ARG A 247 4.20 -6.64 26.32
C ARG A 247 3.94 -5.65 27.44
N LYS A 248 4.95 -5.37 28.28
CA LYS A 248 4.85 -4.36 29.34
C LYS A 248 4.63 -2.96 28.76
N GLU A 249 5.36 -2.60 27.70
CA GLU A 249 5.16 -1.33 27.01
C GLU A 249 3.76 -1.24 26.36
N GLN A 250 3.22 -2.33 25.83
CA GLN A 250 1.86 -2.40 25.28
C GLN A 250 0.79 -2.21 26.36
N ILE A 251 0.97 -2.82 27.53
CA ILE A 251 0.10 -2.64 28.69
C ILE A 251 0.06 -1.17 29.11
N GLU A 252 1.23 -0.53 29.23
CA GLU A 252 1.32 0.90 29.52
C GLU A 252 0.58 1.73 28.48
N ALA A 253 0.82 1.47 27.19
CA ALA A 253 0.19 2.21 26.11
C ALA A 253 -1.34 2.10 26.14
N ILE A 254 -1.90 0.90 26.37
CA ILE A 254 -3.36 0.75 26.48
C ILE A 254 -3.90 1.46 27.73
N ASN A 255 -3.22 1.34 28.88
CA ASN A 255 -3.65 2.05 30.10
C ASN A 255 -3.65 3.56 29.91
N ASP A 256 -2.66 4.13 29.20
CA ASP A 256 -2.61 5.55 28.90
C ASP A 256 -3.80 5.99 28.01
N ILE A 257 -4.20 5.19 27.03
CA ILE A 257 -5.39 5.46 26.22
C ILE A 257 -6.66 5.47 27.09
N LEU A 258 -6.79 4.46 27.97
CA LEU A 258 -7.97 4.26 28.79
C LEU A 258 -8.15 5.34 29.86
N LYS A 259 -7.07 5.99 30.32
CA LYS A 259 -7.14 7.19 31.20
C LYS A 259 -7.94 8.33 30.56
N GLY A 260 -7.84 8.48 29.23
CA GLY A 260 -8.57 9.52 28.50
C GLY A 260 -10.01 9.12 28.16
N ARG A 261 -10.21 7.86 27.75
CA ARG A 261 -11.52 7.34 27.36
C ARG A 261 -11.57 5.81 27.47
N GLU A 262 -12.54 5.32 28.23
CA GLU A 262 -12.85 3.90 28.33
C GLU A 262 -13.33 3.32 26.99
N ASP A 263 -12.88 2.10 26.68
CA ASP A 263 -13.15 1.42 25.42
C ASP A 263 -13.11 -0.10 25.64
N ALA A 264 -14.26 -0.76 25.48
CA ALA A 264 -14.39 -2.19 25.73
C ALA A 264 -13.46 -3.04 24.84
N THR A 265 -13.21 -2.63 23.59
CA THR A 265 -12.29 -3.34 22.69
C THR A 265 -10.83 -3.21 23.15
N LEU A 266 -10.42 -2.04 23.64
CA LEU A 266 -9.07 -1.90 24.20
C LEU A 266 -8.93 -2.66 25.52
N ARG A 267 -9.97 -2.70 26.35
CA ARG A 267 -10.00 -3.51 27.58
C ARG A 267 -9.84 -5.00 27.28
N THR A 268 -10.53 -5.56 26.28
CA THR A 268 -10.35 -6.98 25.91
C THR A 268 -8.94 -7.31 25.44
N LYS A 269 -8.28 -6.39 24.72
CA LYS A 269 -6.86 -6.50 24.37
C LYS A 269 -5.95 -6.44 25.59
N LEU A 270 -6.22 -5.53 26.53
CA LEU A 270 -5.46 -5.40 27.77
C LEU A 270 -5.55 -6.68 28.64
N ILE A 271 -6.73 -7.31 28.70
CA ILE A 271 -6.94 -8.57 29.43
C ILE A 271 -6.05 -9.67 28.86
N ALA A 272 -5.97 -9.82 27.54
CA ALA A 272 -5.08 -10.81 26.92
C ALA A 272 -3.61 -10.60 27.32
N LEU A 273 -3.14 -9.34 27.32
CA LEU A 273 -1.78 -9.01 27.77
C LEU A 273 -1.58 -9.32 29.26
N TYR A 274 -2.57 -9.03 30.12
CA TYR A 274 -2.50 -9.35 31.54
C TYR A 274 -2.52 -10.85 31.82
N VAL A 275 -3.27 -11.64 31.04
CA VAL A 275 -3.25 -13.10 31.13
C VAL A 275 -1.86 -13.64 30.83
N GLU A 276 -1.21 -13.13 29.77
CA GLU A 276 0.14 -13.55 29.41
C GLU A 276 1.19 -13.15 30.47
N GLU A 277 1.04 -11.99 31.11
CA GLU A 277 1.87 -11.57 32.26
C GLU A 277 1.48 -12.26 33.59
N LYS A 278 0.42 -13.09 33.61
CA LYS A 278 -0.20 -13.63 34.84
C LYS A 278 -0.51 -12.53 35.87
N SER A 279 -0.90 -11.35 35.39
CA SER A 279 -1.17 -10.19 36.21
C SER A 279 -2.51 -10.33 36.94
N PRO A 280 -2.60 -9.99 38.24
CA PRO A 280 -3.86 -9.98 38.98
C PRO A 280 -4.83 -8.90 38.48
N LEU A 281 -4.38 -8.01 37.59
CA LEU A 281 -5.22 -6.96 36.99
C LEU A 281 -6.12 -7.47 35.86
N ALA A 282 -5.99 -8.74 35.43
CA ALA A 282 -6.83 -9.31 34.38
C ALA A 282 -8.32 -9.33 34.77
N GLY A 283 -8.65 -9.73 36.01
CA GLY A 283 -10.00 -9.74 36.55
C GLY A 283 -10.65 -8.35 36.56
N PRO A 284 -10.05 -7.34 37.23
CA PRO A 284 -10.55 -5.98 37.23
C PRO A 284 -10.70 -5.38 35.83
N ALA A 285 -9.77 -5.67 34.91
CA ALA A 285 -9.88 -5.20 33.52
C ALA A 285 -11.08 -5.81 32.79
N LEU A 286 -11.43 -7.07 33.07
CA LEU A 286 -12.63 -7.72 32.52
C LEU A 286 -13.93 -7.16 33.09
N VAL A 287 -13.94 -6.79 34.37
CA VAL A 287 -15.08 -6.08 34.98
C VAL A 287 -15.34 -4.76 34.24
N GLU A 288 -14.30 -3.95 34.03
CA GLU A 288 -14.44 -2.68 33.30
C GLU A 288 -14.84 -2.90 31.83
N ALA A 289 -14.28 -3.92 31.16
CA ALA A 289 -14.70 -4.28 29.80
C ALA A 289 -16.21 -4.55 29.72
N ALA A 290 -16.74 -5.32 30.67
CA ALA A 290 -18.15 -5.69 30.71
C ALA A 290 -19.06 -4.49 31.00
N LYS A 291 -18.67 -3.62 31.94
CA LYS A 291 -19.40 -2.36 32.24
C LYS A 291 -19.48 -1.43 31.04
N PHE A 292 -18.40 -1.29 30.28
CA PHE A 292 -18.32 -0.36 29.15
C PHE A 292 -18.77 -0.94 27.81
N ASN A 293 -19.22 -2.20 27.76
CA ASN A 293 -19.91 -2.71 26.60
C ASN A 293 -21.38 -2.27 26.63
N ASN A 294 -21.69 -1.14 26.01
CA ASN A 294 -23.05 -0.61 25.88
C ASN A 294 -23.58 -0.68 24.44
N ASP A 295 -22.86 -1.36 23.56
CA ASP A 295 -23.25 -1.56 22.16
C ASP A 295 -24.17 -2.79 22.09
N PHE A 296 -25.36 -2.63 21.51
CA PHE A 296 -26.31 -3.72 21.29
C PHE A 296 -26.39 -4.15 19.83
N THR A 297 -25.49 -3.70 18.97
CA THR A 297 -25.35 -4.19 17.60
C THR A 297 -24.54 -5.50 17.56
N ASP A 298 -24.26 -6.02 16.36
CA ASP A 298 -23.45 -7.22 16.16
C ASP A 298 -22.02 -7.06 16.72
N LYS A 299 -21.49 -5.84 16.71
CA LYS A 299 -20.19 -5.53 17.31
C LYS A 299 -20.22 -5.76 18.83
N GLY A 300 -21.21 -5.22 19.51
CA GLY A 300 -21.38 -5.40 20.95
C GLY A 300 -21.68 -6.86 21.34
N GLN A 301 -22.43 -7.58 20.51
CA GLN A 301 -22.64 -9.03 20.66
C GLN A 301 -21.33 -9.82 20.57
N SER A 302 -20.44 -9.45 19.64
CA SER A 302 -19.13 -10.07 19.48
C SER A 302 -18.22 -9.80 20.69
N GLN A 303 -18.21 -8.56 21.20
CA GLN A 303 -17.50 -8.19 22.42
C GLN A 303 -18.03 -8.95 23.64
N TYR A 304 -19.35 -9.05 23.78
CA TYR A 304 -20.02 -9.81 24.81
C TYR A 304 -19.55 -11.29 24.82
N ALA A 305 -19.52 -11.93 23.64
CA ALA A 305 -19.08 -13.31 23.50
C ALA A 305 -17.61 -13.50 23.89
N GLU A 306 -16.74 -12.58 23.46
CA GLU A 306 -15.32 -12.60 23.81
C GLU A 306 -15.11 -12.44 25.32
N MET A 307 -15.82 -11.52 25.98
CA MET A 307 -15.72 -11.34 27.43
C MET A 307 -16.21 -12.56 28.22
N ALA A 308 -17.28 -13.22 27.77
CA ALA A 308 -17.75 -14.46 28.38
C ALA A 308 -16.70 -15.58 28.26
N LYS A 309 -16.02 -15.68 27.11
CA LYS A 309 -14.91 -16.60 26.91
C LYS A 309 -13.72 -16.26 27.82
N GLN A 310 -13.31 -15.00 27.87
CA GLN A 310 -12.23 -14.52 28.73
C GLN A 310 -12.52 -14.79 30.21
N LEU A 311 -13.77 -14.64 30.66
CA LEU A 311 -14.18 -15.00 32.02
C LEU A 311 -13.94 -16.49 32.31
N ALA A 312 -14.36 -17.36 31.39
CA ALA A 312 -14.17 -18.81 31.54
C ALA A 312 -12.67 -19.19 31.56
N ASP A 313 -11.88 -18.58 30.67
CA ASP A 313 -10.43 -18.80 30.59
C ASP A 313 -9.72 -18.33 31.88
N LEU A 314 -10.09 -17.16 32.41
CA LEU A 314 -9.55 -16.64 33.66
C LEU A 314 -9.92 -17.51 34.87
N LYS A 315 -11.18 -17.97 34.95
CA LYS A 315 -11.63 -18.92 35.99
C LYS A 315 -10.82 -20.21 35.94
N LYS A 316 -10.65 -20.77 34.74
CA LYS A 316 -9.88 -22.01 34.50
C LYS A 316 -8.41 -21.85 34.87
N ALA A 317 -7.81 -20.69 34.61
CA ALA A 317 -6.42 -20.41 34.92
C ALA A 317 -6.20 -19.92 36.37
N SER A 318 -7.26 -19.80 37.17
CA SER A 318 -7.23 -19.21 38.52
C SER A 318 -6.61 -17.80 38.56
N LEU A 319 -6.85 -16.99 37.52
CA LEU A 319 -6.32 -15.62 37.36
C LEU A 319 -7.36 -14.53 37.66
N ILE A 320 -8.55 -14.90 38.12
CA ILE A 320 -9.61 -13.96 38.52
C ILE A 320 -10.09 -14.28 39.94
N LYS A 321 -10.33 -13.23 40.71
CA LYS A 321 -10.88 -13.37 42.06
C LYS A 321 -12.38 -13.68 42.00
N PRO A 322 -12.94 -14.42 42.97
CA PRO A 322 -14.37 -14.73 43.00
C PRO A 322 -15.26 -13.48 42.89
N GLU A 323 -14.90 -12.39 43.58
CA GLU A 323 -15.64 -11.14 43.56
C GLU A 323 -15.69 -10.48 42.17
N ASP A 324 -14.56 -10.43 41.46
CA ASP A 324 -14.48 -9.89 40.11
C ASP A 324 -15.27 -10.79 39.14
N ALA A 325 -15.18 -12.11 39.31
CA ALA A 325 -15.90 -13.06 38.47
C ALA A 325 -17.43 -12.90 38.59
N THR A 326 -17.92 -12.72 39.83
CA THR A 326 -19.34 -12.43 40.09
C THR A 326 -19.75 -11.08 39.49
N ALA A 327 -18.90 -10.06 39.58
CA ALA A 327 -19.19 -8.76 38.98
C ALA A 327 -19.29 -8.84 37.45
N VAL A 328 -18.38 -9.57 36.78
CA VAL A 328 -18.46 -9.79 35.33
C VAL A 328 -19.74 -10.55 34.96
N ASP A 329 -20.08 -11.63 35.67
CA ASP A 329 -21.30 -12.40 35.41
C ASP A 329 -22.56 -11.51 35.52
N ALA A 330 -22.59 -10.58 36.48
CA ALA A 330 -23.68 -9.63 36.64
C ALA A 330 -23.78 -8.64 35.47
N GLU A 331 -22.66 -8.07 35.02
CA GLU A 331 -22.66 -7.13 33.88
C GLU A 331 -23.00 -7.82 32.55
N LEU A 332 -22.51 -9.04 32.33
CA LEU A 332 -22.90 -9.85 31.18
C LEU A 332 -24.40 -10.17 31.20
N ALA A 333 -24.99 -10.45 32.36
CA ALA A 333 -26.43 -10.64 32.49
C ALA A 333 -27.22 -9.35 32.23
N ASN A 334 -26.73 -8.20 32.70
CA ASN A 334 -27.31 -6.89 32.43
C ASN A 334 -27.29 -6.56 30.93
N TRP A 335 -26.16 -6.82 30.26
CA TRP A 335 -26.03 -6.63 28.82
C TRP A 335 -27.05 -7.46 28.03
N ARG A 336 -27.23 -8.74 28.36
CA ARG A 336 -28.23 -9.61 27.71
C ARG A 336 -29.65 -9.06 27.85
N LYS A 337 -30.00 -8.53 29.03
CA LYS A 337 -31.31 -7.89 29.26
C LYS A 337 -31.45 -6.66 28.38
N GLY A 338 -30.45 -5.78 28.37
CA GLY A 338 -30.44 -4.58 27.52
C GLY A 338 -30.55 -4.90 26.02
N LYS A 339 -29.83 -5.91 25.55
CA LYS A 339 -29.92 -6.41 24.17
C LYS A 339 -31.33 -6.92 23.83
N ALA A 340 -31.97 -7.67 24.73
CA ALA A 340 -33.34 -8.15 24.50
C ALA A 340 -34.34 -6.99 24.38
N ASP A 341 -34.16 -5.92 25.15
CA ASP A 341 -35.02 -4.73 25.07
C ASP A 341 -34.72 -3.86 23.84
N PHE A 342 -33.44 -3.76 23.44
CA PHE A 342 -33.04 -3.15 22.18
C PHE A 342 -33.68 -3.85 20.97
N GLU A 343 -33.68 -5.18 20.92
CA GLU A 343 -34.30 -5.92 19.81
C GLU A 343 -35.83 -5.76 19.76
N LYS A 344 -36.50 -5.59 20.90
CA LYS A 344 -37.96 -5.29 20.92
C LYS A 344 -38.28 -3.90 20.37
N THR A 345 -37.36 -2.95 20.52
CA THR A 345 -37.56 -1.53 20.18
C THR A 345 -36.92 -1.14 18.85
N LYS A 346 -36.13 -2.04 18.24
CA LYS A 346 -35.52 -1.84 16.93
C LYS A 346 -36.64 -1.65 15.88
N PRO A 347 -36.64 -0.54 15.11
CA PRO A 347 -37.58 -0.36 14.02
C PRO A 347 -37.48 -1.56 13.09
N LYS A 348 -38.62 -2.22 12.80
CA LYS A 348 -38.65 -3.25 11.77
C LYS A 348 -38.16 -2.61 10.48
N GLU A 349 -37.05 -3.10 9.93
CA GLU A 349 -36.62 -2.71 8.58
C GLU A 349 -37.84 -2.88 7.65
N PRO A 350 -38.19 -1.85 6.87
CA PRO A 350 -39.25 -2.00 5.88
C PRO A 350 -38.86 -3.17 4.99
N ALA A 351 -39.80 -4.10 4.81
CA ALA A 351 -39.60 -5.27 3.96
C ALA A 351 -38.98 -4.80 2.63
N PRO A 352 -37.94 -5.47 2.12
CA PRO A 352 -37.34 -5.08 0.86
C PRO A 352 -38.46 -5.02 -0.18
N THR A 353 -38.73 -3.81 -0.69
CA THR A 353 -39.62 -3.63 -1.82
C THR A 353 -39.06 -4.49 -2.94
N MET A 354 -39.70 -5.64 -3.18
CA MET A 354 -39.41 -6.47 -4.32
C MET A 354 -39.66 -5.62 -5.55
N VAL A 355 -38.59 -5.11 -6.15
CA VAL A 355 -38.65 -4.57 -7.50
C VAL A 355 -38.99 -5.78 -8.37
N PRO A 356 -40.16 -5.83 -9.03
CA PRO A 356 -40.49 -6.95 -9.90
C PRO A 356 -39.42 -7.05 -10.98
N SER A 357 -38.76 -8.20 -11.06
CA SER A 357 -37.82 -8.51 -12.14
C SER A 357 -38.49 -8.21 -13.48
N PRO A 358 -37.82 -7.52 -14.41
CA PRO A 358 -38.35 -7.33 -15.75
C PRO A 358 -38.56 -8.72 -16.37
N SER A 359 -39.82 -9.05 -16.59
CA SER A 359 -40.26 -10.22 -17.34
C SER A 359 -39.48 -10.28 -18.66
N THR A 360 -38.71 -11.34 -18.83
CA THR A 360 -38.12 -11.72 -20.11
C THR A 360 -39.25 -11.88 -21.12
N GLY A 361 -39.33 -10.94 -22.06
CA GLY A 361 -40.28 -10.96 -23.16
C GLY A 361 -40.22 -12.29 -23.90
N GLY A 362 -41.38 -12.96 -23.98
CA GLY A 362 -41.56 -14.19 -24.71
C GLY A 362 -41.25 -13.99 -26.20
N ALA A 363 -40.37 -14.85 -26.71
CA ALA A 363 -40.16 -15.02 -28.13
C ALA A 363 -41.44 -15.55 -28.79
N ALA A 364 -41.84 -14.90 -29.89
CA ALA A 364 -42.94 -15.33 -30.73
C ALA A 364 -42.61 -16.67 -31.43
N PRO A 365 -43.59 -17.59 -31.57
CA PRO A 365 -43.37 -18.83 -32.31
C PRO A 365 -43.34 -18.60 -33.82
N ALA A 366 -42.34 -19.19 -34.47
CA ALA A 366 -42.21 -19.24 -35.93
C ALA A 366 -43.37 -20.04 -36.55
N GLY A 367 -44.00 -19.43 -37.57
CA GLY A 367 -45.09 -20.02 -38.32
C GLY A 367 -44.66 -21.24 -39.14
N THR A 368 -45.41 -22.31 -39.01
CA THR A 368 -45.41 -23.49 -39.87
C THR A 368 -46.04 -23.15 -41.21
N THR A 369 -45.26 -23.16 -42.27
CA THR A 369 -45.76 -23.18 -43.66
C THR A 369 -46.28 -24.59 -43.99
N GLY A 370 -47.60 -24.72 -44.13
CA GLY A 370 -48.23 -25.87 -44.78
C GLY A 370 -48.14 -25.75 -46.32
N GLN A 371 -47.66 -26.80 -46.97
CA GLN A 371 -47.94 -27.07 -48.38
C GLN A 371 -49.33 -27.73 -48.49
N PRO A 372 -50.20 -27.32 -49.42
CA PRO A 372 -51.37 -28.12 -49.79
C PRO A 372 -51.06 -29.04 -50.97
N LYS A 373 -51.69 -30.22 -50.93
CA LYS A 373 -52.47 -30.70 -52.07
C LYS A 373 -53.94 -30.44 -51.77
#